data_AF-S4P9D5-F1
#
_entry.id   AF-S4P9D5-F1
#
_cell.length_a   1.000
_cell.length_b   1.000
_cell.length_c   1.000
_cell.angle_alpha   90.00
_cell.angle_beta   90.00
_cell.angle_gamma   90.00
#
_symmetry.space_group_name_H-M   'P 1'
#
loop_
_entity.id
_entity.type
_entity.pdbx_description
1 polymer ?
#
loop_
_entity_poly.entity_id
_entity_poly.type
_entity_poly.pdbx_seq_one_letter_code
_entity_poly.pdbx_strand_id
1 'polypeptide(L)'
;MECWEMLTEVCQKLEKNESKSKVEKVFLILLYQLGLFLFSEPIHVRIARSSIIELKSCYEHYKKKSKKNHGKAEDSIINDEPEWVEVMVEVLLSILSIESSVLRSVVQCVFRLLWEYLTPSSIGQIVSVLDPESESNPLTNDSESEGEEDEDNKSDAAEKESSEENNLNGELSDDSDSDTEDDDEDHDEDIKTPDQLRIAVQKALGSAAAPDTDTESVDADMLTEEEGKKLDEALAEAFKQFNQGKGKKTKRDRKNKKALADFRIRVLDLI
;
A
#
# COMPACT_ATOMS: atom_id res chain seq x y z
N MET A 1 22.65 -11.10 7.98
CA MET A 1 24.07 -10.72 7.97
C MET A 1 24.59 -10.41 6.57
N GLU A 2 24.20 -11.16 5.54
CA GLU A 2 24.65 -10.95 4.15
C GLU A 2 24.51 -9.52 3.61
N CYS A 3 23.36 -8.84 3.80
CA CYS A 3 23.19 -7.46 3.33
C CYS A 3 24.12 -6.45 4.04
N TRP A 4 24.45 -6.69 5.31
CA TRP A 4 25.40 -5.85 6.06
C TRP A 4 26.81 -6.03 5.52
N GLU A 5 27.24 -7.27 5.27
CA GLU A 5 28.54 -7.55 4.65
C GLU A 5 28.64 -6.90 3.27
N MET A 6 27.60 -7.04 2.46
CA MET A 6 27.51 -6.43 1.13
C MET A 6 27.64 -4.90 1.19
N LEU A 7 26.91 -4.26 2.10
CA LEU A 7 27.00 -2.82 2.33
C LEU A 7 28.41 -2.41 2.74
N THR A 8 29.02 -3.11 3.70
CA THR A 8 30.38 -2.79 4.16
C THR A 8 31.42 -2.93 3.06
N GLU A 9 31.27 -3.93 2.18
CA GLU A 9 32.15 -4.11 1.01
C GLU A 9 32.09 -2.92 0.06
N VAL A 10 30.86 -2.44 -0.25
CA VAL A 10 30.65 -1.28 -1.14
C VAL A 10 31.18 0.00 -0.49
N CYS A 11 30.89 0.23 0.79
CA CYS A 11 31.40 1.38 1.53
C CYS A 11 32.93 1.40 1.58
N GLN A 12 33.58 0.27 1.88
CA GLN A 12 35.04 0.18 1.85
C GLN A 12 35.63 0.48 0.47
N LYS A 13 34.98 0.04 -0.62
CA LYS A 13 35.39 0.36 -2.00
C LYS A 13 35.27 1.86 -2.30
N LEU A 14 34.25 2.53 -1.77
CA LEU A 14 34.01 3.98 -1.90
C LEU A 14 34.98 4.81 -1.02
N GLU A 15 35.30 4.30 0.17
CA GLU A 15 36.16 4.99 1.14
C GLU A 15 37.62 5.07 0.72
N LYS A 16 38.12 4.05 -0.01
CA LYS A 16 39.51 3.94 -0.48
C LYS A 16 40.01 5.13 -1.31
N ASN A 17 39.12 5.93 -1.90
CA ASN A 17 39.48 7.18 -2.57
C ASN A 17 39.52 8.35 -1.58
N GLU A 18 40.66 9.02 -1.45
CA GLU A 18 40.80 10.22 -0.60
C GLU A 18 39.97 11.41 -1.15
N SER A 19 39.89 11.58 -2.48
CA SER A 19 39.12 12.63 -3.15
C SER A 19 37.78 12.11 -3.71
N LYS A 20 36.81 11.91 -2.81
CA LYS A 20 35.46 11.44 -3.19
C LYS A 20 34.71 12.49 -4.01
N SER A 21 34.23 12.08 -5.19
CA SER A 21 33.29 12.85 -6.01
C SER A 21 31.97 13.08 -5.26
N LYS A 22 31.20 14.10 -5.68
CA LYS A 22 29.88 14.40 -5.09
C LYS A 22 28.93 13.21 -5.19
N VAL A 23 28.95 12.48 -6.31
CA VAL A 23 28.17 11.26 -6.53
C VAL A 23 28.57 10.15 -5.54
N GLU A 24 29.87 9.89 -5.36
CA GLU A 24 30.34 8.88 -4.39
C GLU A 24 29.92 9.22 -2.95
N LYS A 25 29.90 10.52 -2.58
CA LYS A 25 29.38 10.96 -1.29
C LYS A 25 27.88 10.68 -1.15
N VAL A 26 27.09 10.87 -2.20
CA VAL A 26 25.66 10.54 -2.20
C VAL A 26 25.44 9.05 -1.94
N PHE A 27 26.16 8.18 -2.67
CA PHE A 27 26.10 6.73 -2.43
C PHE A 27 26.46 6.38 -0.99
N LEU A 28 27.53 6.95 -0.43
CA LEU A 28 27.93 6.69 0.95
C LEU A 28 26.88 7.12 1.97
N ILE A 29 26.32 8.33 1.84
CA ILE A 29 25.29 8.84 2.75
C ILE A 29 24.09 7.90 2.76
N LEU A 30 23.60 7.52 1.57
CA LEU A 30 22.44 6.66 1.45
C LEU A 30 22.74 5.25 1.97
N LEU A 31 23.88 4.67 1.61
CA LEU A 31 24.28 3.34 2.09
C LEU A 31 24.43 3.31 3.61
N TYR A 32 25.12 4.25 4.25
CA TYR A 32 25.24 4.26 5.71
C TYR A 32 23.88 4.36 6.38
N GLN A 33 22.99 5.21 5.87
CA GLN A 33 21.67 5.38 6.43
C GLN A 33 20.83 4.09 6.31
N LEU A 34 20.85 3.43 5.15
CA LEU A 34 20.20 2.13 4.97
C LEU A 34 20.85 1.04 5.85
N GLY A 35 22.15 1.13 6.09
CA GLY A 35 22.87 0.26 7.02
C GLY A 35 22.36 0.37 8.45
N LEU A 36 22.04 1.58 8.92
CA LEU A 36 21.40 1.77 10.22
C LEU A 36 19.99 1.16 10.26
N PHE A 37 19.24 1.26 9.15
CA PHE A 37 17.90 0.68 9.05
C PHE A 37 17.88 -0.86 9.04
N LEU A 38 18.99 -1.54 8.74
CA LEU A 38 19.11 -3.00 8.89
C LEU A 38 18.98 -3.48 10.35
N PHE A 39 19.14 -2.59 11.33
CA PHE A 39 19.03 -2.89 12.77
C PHE A 39 17.83 -2.20 13.42
N SER A 40 16.88 -1.75 12.62
CA SER A 40 15.67 -1.05 13.07
C SER A 40 14.44 -1.95 12.98
N GLU A 41 13.24 -1.35 12.95
CA GLU A 41 11.96 -2.06 12.82
C GLU A 41 11.87 -2.90 11.54
N PRO A 42 11.07 -3.99 11.51
CA PRO A 42 10.99 -4.90 10.37
C PRO A 42 10.72 -4.24 9.01
N ILE A 43 9.90 -3.17 9.00
CA ILE A 43 9.58 -2.42 7.79
C ILE A 43 10.80 -1.70 7.22
N HIS A 44 11.63 -1.11 8.09
CA HIS A 44 12.89 -0.46 7.73
C HIS A 44 13.92 -1.48 7.26
N VAL A 45 13.99 -2.65 7.89
CA VAL A 45 14.88 -3.74 7.48
C VAL A 45 14.54 -4.21 6.07
N ARG A 46 13.26 -4.42 5.76
CA ARG A 46 12.83 -4.90 4.44
C ARG A 46 13.24 -3.92 3.32
N ILE A 47 12.92 -2.63 3.47
CA ILE A 47 13.26 -1.61 2.45
C ILE A 47 14.77 -1.39 2.35
N ALA A 48 15.49 -1.47 3.47
CA ALA A 48 16.95 -1.36 3.45
C ALA A 48 17.59 -2.49 2.67
N ARG A 49 17.12 -3.74 2.83
CA ARG A 49 17.68 -4.89 2.12
C ARG A 49 17.51 -4.77 0.60
N SER A 50 16.32 -4.45 0.10
CA SER A 50 16.09 -4.26 -1.34
C SER A 50 16.91 -3.09 -1.88
N SER A 51 16.84 -1.94 -1.20
CA SER A 51 17.56 -0.72 -1.61
C SER A 51 19.08 -0.90 -1.65
N ILE A 52 19.67 -1.62 -0.70
CA ILE A 52 21.13 -1.88 -0.68
C ILE A 52 21.56 -2.73 -1.88
N ILE A 53 20.77 -3.73 -2.26
CA ILE A 53 21.06 -4.61 -3.40
C ILE A 53 21.02 -3.81 -4.71
N GLU A 54 19.97 -3.01 -4.90
CA GLU A 54 19.83 -2.13 -6.07
C GLU A 54 20.93 -1.08 -6.13
N LEU A 55 21.26 -0.44 -5.01
CA LEU A 55 22.34 0.56 -4.92
C LEU A 55 23.72 -0.03 -5.20
N LYS A 56 23.99 -1.26 -4.77
CA LYS A 56 25.24 -1.94 -5.12
C LYS A 56 25.35 -2.10 -6.64
N SER A 57 24.29 -2.58 -7.28
CA SER A 57 24.26 -2.70 -8.74
C SER A 57 24.49 -1.32 -9.38
N CYS A 58 23.68 -0.33 -9.01
CA CYS A 58 23.77 1.04 -9.48
C CYS A 58 25.20 1.63 -9.37
N TYR A 59 25.87 1.43 -8.23
CA TYR A 59 27.23 1.90 -8.02
C TYR A 59 28.25 1.21 -8.93
N GLU A 60 28.15 -0.10 -9.14
CA GLU A 60 29.03 -0.84 -10.05
C GLU A 60 28.83 -0.37 -11.51
N HIS A 61 27.59 -0.07 -11.94
CA HIS A 61 27.31 0.51 -13.26
C HIS A 61 27.88 1.94 -13.39
N TYR A 62 27.68 2.79 -12.37
CA TYR A 62 28.28 4.12 -12.30
C TYR A 62 29.82 4.07 -12.46
N LYS A 63 30.47 3.17 -11.72
CA LYS A 63 31.94 3.02 -11.75
C LYS A 63 32.45 2.51 -13.09
N LYS A 64 31.73 1.58 -13.73
CA LYS A 64 32.06 1.09 -15.08
C LYS A 64 31.98 2.21 -16.13
N LYS A 65 30.93 3.04 -16.11
CA LYS A 65 30.79 4.20 -17.02
C LYS A 65 31.86 5.27 -16.76
N SER A 66 32.14 5.59 -15.49
CA SER A 66 33.19 6.56 -15.12
C SER A 66 34.59 6.16 -15.64
N LYS A 67 34.92 4.86 -15.64
CA LYS A 67 36.17 4.34 -16.20
C LYS A 67 36.22 4.38 -17.74
N LYS A 68 35.09 4.24 -18.43
CA LYS A 68 35.03 4.28 -19.91
C LYS A 68 35.18 5.70 -20.47
N ASN A 69 34.79 6.74 -19.72
CA ASN A 69 34.92 8.14 -20.18
C ASN A 69 36.37 8.65 -20.33
N HIS A 70 37.40 7.85 -20.03
CA HIS A 70 38.80 8.13 -20.37
C HIS A 70 39.25 7.55 -21.72
N GLY A 71 38.36 6.91 -22.50
CA GLY A 71 38.68 6.39 -23.82
C GLY A 71 37.47 6.35 -24.75
N LYS A 72 37.44 7.32 -25.67
CA LYS A 72 36.55 7.44 -26.85
C LYS A 72 35.04 7.40 -26.60
N ALA A 73 34.44 8.58 -26.70
CA ALA A 73 33.02 8.76 -26.97
C ALA A 73 32.75 8.43 -28.44
N GLU A 74 32.15 7.28 -28.72
CA GLU A 74 31.39 7.04 -29.95
C GLU A 74 30.52 5.78 -29.72
N ASP A 75 29.26 5.89 -30.10
CA ASP A 75 28.17 4.89 -30.05
C ASP A 75 27.59 4.48 -28.69
N SER A 76 26.57 5.22 -28.25
CA SER A 76 25.50 4.64 -27.42
C SER A 76 24.15 5.34 -27.61
N ILE A 77 23.69 5.47 -28.85
CA ILE A 77 22.31 5.89 -29.14
C ILE A 77 21.31 4.74 -28.92
N ILE A 78 21.78 3.53 -28.58
CA ILE A 78 20.96 2.40 -28.17
C ILE A 78 21.67 1.68 -27.02
N ASN A 79 21.63 2.25 -25.83
CA ASN A 79 21.78 1.44 -24.61
C ASN A 79 20.43 1.50 -23.91
N ASP A 80 19.66 0.42 -24.06
CA ASP A 80 18.40 0.14 -23.34
C ASP A 80 18.61 -0.02 -21.81
N GLU A 81 19.81 0.31 -21.32
CA GLU A 81 20.20 0.16 -19.93
C GLU A 81 20.03 1.50 -19.22
N PRO A 82 19.27 1.54 -18.10
CA PRO A 82 18.95 2.78 -17.41
C PRO A 82 20.21 3.48 -16.91
N GLU A 83 20.18 4.81 -16.88
CA GLU A 83 21.27 5.55 -16.28
C GLU A 83 21.33 5.32 -14.76
N TRP A 84 22.53 5.44 -14.18
CA TRP A 84 22.70 5.24 -12.73
C TRP A 84 21.78 6.19 -11.92
N VAL A 85 21.50 7.38 -12.45
CA VAL A 85 20.61 8.35 -11.80
C VAL A 85 19.15 7.92 -11.86
N GLU A 86 18.73 7.21 -12.91
CA GLU A 86 17.37 6.66 -13.01
C GLU A 86 17.16 5.55 -11.99
N VAL A 87 18.13 4.64 -11.85
CA VAL A 87 18.11 3.60 -10.81
C VAL A 87 18.16 4.22 -9.41
N MET A 88 18.95 5.28 -9.22
CA MET A 88 18.99 6.02 -7.95
C MET A 88 17.63 6.63 -7.62
N VAL A 89 16.96 7.27 -8.59
CA VAL A 89 15.63 7.86 -8.38
C VAL A 89 14.58 6.79 -8.09
N GLU A 90 14.62 5.65 -8.76
CA GLU A 90 13.74 4.51 -8.48
C GLU A 90 13.91 4.00 -7.04
N VAL A 91 15.14 3.85 -6.56
CA VAL A 91 15.42 3.50 -5.15
C VAL A 91 14.84 4.55 -4.21
N LEU A 92 14.98 5.85 -4.50
CA LEU A 92 14.40 6.91 -3.67
C LEU A 92 12.87 6.85 -3.66
N LEU A 93 12.23 6.61 -4.80
CA LEU A 93 10.77 6.44 -4.90
C LEU A 93 10.29 5.21 -4.12
N SER A 94 11.02 4.10 -4.21
CA SER A 94 10.78 2.88 -3.43
C SER A 94 10.86 3.18 -1.92
N ILE A 95 11.87 3.93 -1.48
CA ILE A 95 11.99 4.37 -0.09
C ILE A 95 10.81 5.28 0.32
N LEU A 96 10.39 6.22 -0.54
CA LEU A 96 9.28 7.13 -0.27
C LEU A 96 7.92 6.44 -0.23
N SER A 97 7.77 5.24 -0.82
CA SER A 97 6.54 4.45 -0.72
C SER A 97 6.22 4.08 0.74
N ILE A 98 7.24 3.92 1.58
CA ILE A 98 7.12 3.54 3.00
C ILE A 98 6.79 4.74 3.88
N GLU A 99 5.73 4.63 4.68
CA GLU A 99 5.30 5.69 5.61
C GLU A 99 6.30 5.84 6.75
N SER A 100 7.32 6.68 6.53
CA SER A 100 8.35 6.98 7.51
C SER A 100 8.89 8.39 7.30
N SER A 101 8.73 9.22 8.34
CA SER A 101 9.24 10.60 8.35
C SER A 101 10.77 10.65 8.28
N VAL A 102 11.45 9.64 8.85
CA VAL A 102 12.90 9.51 8.82
C VAL A 102 13.36 9.19 7.39
N LEU A 103 12.76 8.19 6.73
CA LEU A 103 13.07 7.86 5.34
C LEU A 103 12.81 9.04 4.40
N ARG A 104 11.67 9.73 4.57
CA ARG A 104 11.33 10.96 3.83
C ARG A 104 12.42 12.03 3.98
N SER A 105 12.90 12.28 5.19
CA SER A 105 13.94 13.28 5.47
C SER A 105 15.29 12.91 4.82
N VAL A 106 15.65 11.63 4.86
CA VAL A 106 16.88 11.11 4.23
C VAL A 106 16.82 11.31 2.72
N VAL A 107 15.70 10.94 2.10
CA VAL A 107 15.50 11.09 0.65
C VAL A 107 15.61 12.57 0.26
N GLN A 108 14.95 13.49 0.98
CA GLN A 108 15.05 14.92 0.72
C GLN A 108 16.51 15.44 0.80
N CYS A 109 17.28 14.98 1.78
CA CYS A 109 18.70 15.33 1.92
C CYS A 109 19.54 14.84 0.74
N VAL A 110 19.34 13.59 0.34
CA VAL A 110 20.05 12.96 -0.78
C VAL A 110 19.65 13.60 -2.11
N PHE A 111 18.36 13.86 -2.33
CA PHE A 111 17.85 14.42 -3.57
C PHE A 111 18.41 15.83 -3.85
N ARG A 112 18.56 16.67 -2.82
CA ARG A 112 19.24 17.97 -2.93
C ARG A 112 20.69 17.88 -3.42
N LEU A 113 21.36 16.74 -3.22
CA LEU A 113 22.71 16.51 -3.75
C LEU A 113 22.69 15.95 -5.18
N LEU A 114 21.57 15.37 -5.60
CA LEU A 114 21.38 14.75 -6.91
C LEU A 114 20.87 15.71 -7.99
N TRP A 115 20.34 16.88 -7.63
CA TRP A 115 19.65 17.78 -8.57
C TRP A 115 20.44 18.12 -9.85
N GLU A 116 21.77 18.25 -9.77
CA GLU A 116 22.67 18.54 -10.90
C GLU A 116 22.87 17.36 -11.86
N TYR A 117 22.48 16.15 -11.46
CA TYR A 117 22.68 14.91 -12.21
C TYR A 117 21.38 14.39 -12.83
N LEU A 118 20.24 15.02 -12.54
CA LEU A 118 18.94 14.58 -13.04
C LEU A 118 18.86 14.68 -14.57
N THR A 119 18.43 13.60 -15.20
CA THR A 119 18.10 13.53 -16.62
C THR A 119 16.60 13.72 -16.86
N PRO A 120 16.17 14.09 -18.08
CA PRO A 120 14.76 14.16 -18.42
C PRO A 120 14.00 12.86 -18.11
N SER A 121 14.64 11.71 -18.33
CA SER A 121 14.11 10.38 -18.01
C SER A 121 13.88 10.22 -16.49
N SER A 122 14.88 10.54 -15.67
CA SER A 122 14.75 10.46 -14.20
C SER A 122 13.68 11.41 -13.62
N ILE A 123 13.51 12.60 -14.22
CA ILE A 123 12.41 13.51 -13.86
C ILE A 123 11.07 12.93 -14.31
N GLY A 124 11.04 12.31 -15.49
CA GLY A 124 9.88 11.57 -16.00
C GLY A 124 9.40 10.49 -15.03
N GLN A 125 10.31 9.72 -14.41
CA GLN A 125 9.96 8.73 -13.39
C GLN A 125 9.23 9.36 -12.19
N ILE A 126 9.71 10.52 -11.71
CA ILE A 126 9.09 11.25 -10.58
C ILE A 126 7.70 11.75 -10.97
N VAL A 127 7.57 12.40 -12.13
CA VAL A 127 6.30 12.95 -12.61
C VAL A 127 5.29 11.85 -12.89
N SER A 128 5.73 10.71 -13.44
CA SER A 128 4.86 9.57 -13.76
C SER A 128 4.16 9.02 -12.51
N VAL A 129 4.83 8.99 -11.35
CA VAL A 129 4.23 8.54 -10.09
C VAL A 129 3.16 9.49 -9.55
N LEU A 130 3.27 10.78 -9.89
CA LEU A 130 2.32 11.82 -9.47
C LEU A 130 1.06 11.82 -10.33
N ASP A 131 1.09 11.22 -11.52
CA ASP A 131 -0.05 11.15 -12.41
C ASP A 131 -1.15 10.25 -11.79
N PRO A 132 -2.36 10.78 -11.54
CA PRO A 132 -3.49 9.99 -11.07
C PRO A 132 -3.92 8.88 -12.03
N GLU A 133 -3.64 9.02 -13.33
CA GLU A 133 -4.13 8.10 -14.38
C GLU A 133 -3.05 7.15 -14.91
N SER A 134 -1.81 7.19 -14.40
CA SER A 134 -0.74 6.30 -14.87
C SER A 134 -0.93 4.85 -14.41
N GLU A 135 -0.83 3.89 -15.34
CA GLU A 135 -0.82 2.44 -15.03
C GLU A 135 0.46 1.96 -14.31
N SER A 136 1.54 2.74 -14.33
CA SER A 136 2.82 2.39 -13.70
C SER A 136 2.84 2.58 -12.18
N ASN A 137 1.68 2.73 -11.54
CA ASN A 137 1.59 3.12 -10.15
C ASN A 137 1.74 1.89 -9.23
N PRO A 138 2.81 1.77 -8.43
CA PRO A 138 3.14 0.56 -7.68
C PRO A 138 2.12 0.21 -6.58
N LEU A 139 1.18 1.10 -6.28
CA LEU A 139 0.12 0.90 -5.27
C LEU A 139 -1.26 0.57 -5.87
N THR A 140 -1.42 0.58 -7.21
CA THR A 140 -2.69 0.17 -7.86
C THR A 140 -2.72 -1.33 -8.20
N ASN A 141 -1.56 -1.94 -8.47
CA ASN A 141 -1.49 -3.34 -8.91
C ASN A 141 -1.91 -4.38 -7.84
N ASP A 142 -1.83 -4.06 -6.54
CA ASP A 142 -2.27 -4.96 -5.46
C ASP A 142 -3.80 -4.97 -5.26
N SER A 143 -4.56 -4.20 -6.04
CA SER A 143 -6.02 -4.09 -5.89
C SER A 143 -6.83 -4.76 -7.02
N GLU A 144 -6.19 -5.20 -8.11
CA GLU A 144 -6.89 -5.67 -9.32
C GLU A 144 -6.64 -7.17 -9.65
N SER A 145 -5.78 -7.88 -8.91
CA SER A 145 -5.41 -9.27 -9.22
C SER A 145 -5.68 -10.25 -8.06
N GLU A 146 -6.94 -10.35 -7.63
CA GLU A 146 -7.43 -11.51 -6.88
C GLU A 146 -8.83 -11.85 -7.42
N GLY A 147 -8.85 -12.27 -8.68
CA GLY A 147 -9.99 -12.86 -9.35
C GLY A 147 -9.60 -14.23 -9.83
N GLU A 148 -10.11 -15.25 -9.14
CA GLU A 148 -10.24 -16.65 -9.56
C GLU A 148 -8.94 -17.42 -9.83
N GLU A 149 -8.56 -18.27 -8.88
CA GLU A 149 -8.16 -19.66 -9.15
C GLU A 149 -8.20 -20.48 -7.84
N ASP A 150 -9.37 -21.10 -7.61
CA ASP A 150 -9.51 -22.29 -6.76
C ASP A 150 -8.73 -23.43 -7.42
N GLU A 151 -7.63 -23.86 -6.81
CA GLU A 151 -7.19 -25.25 -6.92
C GLU A 151 -6.69 -25.76 -5.56
N ASP A 152 -7.58 -26.51 -4.93
CA ASP A 152 -7.33 -27.63 -4.02
C ASP A 152 -5.86 -28.11 -3.97
N ASN A 153 -5.24 -28.00 -2.80
CA ASN A 153 -4.32 -29.04 -2.36
C ASN A 153 -4.27 -29.18 -0.85
N LYS A 154 -4.99 -30.19 -0.37
CA LYS A 154 -4.74 -30.86 0.91
C LYS A 154 -3.31 -31.39 0.94
N SER A 155 -2.52 -30.97 1.92
CA SER A 155 -1.53 -31.86 2.51
C SER A 155 -1.31 -31.54 3.99
N ASP A 156 -1.88 -32.44 4.78
CA ASP A 156 -1.69 -32.72 6.18
C ASP A 156 -0.21 -32.99 6.51
N ALA A 157 0.36 -32.27 7.47
CA ALA A 157 1.55 -32.68 8.21
C ALA A 157 1.68 -31.87 9.50
N ALA A 158 1.09 -32.42 10.55
CA ALA A 158 1.32 -32.02 11.93
C ALA A 158 2.80 -32.16 12.32
N GLU A 159 3.38 -31.11 12.89
CA GLU A 159 4.46 -31.26 13.87
C GLU A 159 4.30 -30.22 14.99
N LYS A 160 4.08 -30.77 16.19
CA LYS A 160 4.06 -30.07 17.46
C LYS A 160 5.50 -29.73 17.84
N GLU A 161 5.76 -28.51 18.30
CA GLU A 161 6.51 -28.36 19.55
C GLU A 161 6.17 -27.06 20.27
N SER A 162 5.93 -27.24 21.57
CA SER A 162 5.49 -26.27 22.56
C SER A 162 6.67 -25.53 23.15
N SER A 163 6.52 -24.24 23.43
CA SER A 163 7.14 -23.59 24.61
C SER A 163 6.46 -22.24 24.89
N GLU A 164 5.59 -22.28 25.90
CA GLU A 164 5.17 -21.15 26.74
C GLU A 164 6.43 -20.44 27.35
N GLU A 165 6.46 -19.17 27.76
CA GLU A 165 5.52 -18.44 28.62
C GLU A 165 5.91 -16.93 28.73
N ASN A 166 4.90 -16.05 28.81
CA ASN A 166 4.77 -14.83 29.63
C ASN A 166 5.68 -13.56 29.46
N ASN A 167 5.11 -12.44 29.00
CA ASN A 167 4.45 -11.42 29.87
C ASN A 167 4.08 -10.08 29.16
N LEU A 168 2.77 -9.77 29.24
CA LEU A 168 2.13 -8.50 29.66
C LEU A 168 2.46 -7.15 28.98
N ASN A 169 1.51 -6.69 28.14
CA ASN A 169 0.83 -5.38 28.18
C ASN A 169 -0.24 -5.42 27.06
N GLY A 170 -1.55 -5.29 27.28
CA GLY A 170 -2.25 -4.51 28.30
C GLY A 170 -3.00 -3.36 27.63
N GLU A 171 -3.87 -3.62 26.65
CA GLU A 171 -4.90 -2.67 26.25
C GLU A 171 -6.19 -3.43 25.88
N LEU A 172 -7.21 -3.13 26.69
CA LEU A 172 -8.57 -3.64 26.64
C LEU A 172 -9.31 -3.01 25.46
N SER A 173 -9.93 -3.83 24.62
CA SER A 173 -11.21 -3.46 24.01
C SER A 173 -12.04 -4.73 23.89
N ASP A 174 -12.89 -4.88 24.89
CA ASP A 174 -14.04 -5.76 24.91
C ASP A 174 -15.04 -5.25 23.87
N ASP A 175 -15.29 -6.04 22.83
CA ASP A 175 -16.58 -6.04 22.15
C ASP A 175 -16.82 -7.45 21.61
N SER A 176 -17.38 -8.27 22.50
CA SER A 176 -17.96 -9.56 22.18
C SER A 176 -19.25 -9.31 21.40
N ASP A 177 -19.24 -9.56 20.09
CA ASP A 177 -20.50 -9.85 19.40
C ASP A 177 -20.40 -11.11 18.54
N SER A 178 -21.43 -11.93 18.74
CA SER A 178 -21.56 -13.32 18.32
C SER A 178 -21.84 -13.41 16.82
N ASP A 179 -20.81 -13.66 16.01
CA ASP A 179 -20.98 -14.00 14.60
C ASP A 179 -21.64 -15.38 14.47
N THR A 180 -22.94 -15.34 14.20
CA THR A 180 -23.72 -16.50 13.80
C THR A 180 -23.56 -16.59 12.28
N GLU A 181 -22.77 -17.56 11.82
CA GLU A 181 -22.68 -17.91 10.40
C GLU A 181 -24.03 -18.48 9.97
N ASP A 182 -24.77 -17.73 9.14
CA ASP A 182 -25.86 -18.28 8.36
C ASP A 182 -25.54 -18.01 6.89
N ASP A 183 -25.15 -19.10 6.23
CA ASP A 183 -24.79 -19.24 4.84
C ASP A 183 -26.09 -19.50 4.06
N ASP A 184 -26.77 -18.44 3.67
CA ASP A 184 -27.85 -18.50 2.70
C ASP A 184 -27.44 -17.69 1.46
N GLU A 185 -26.90 -18.42 0.48
CA GLU A 185 -26.87 -18.02 -0.93
C GLU A 185 -28.31 -17.92 -1.45
N ASP A 186 -28.93 -16.75 -1.28
CA ASP A 186 -30.10 -16.39 -2.08
C ASP A 186 -29.82 -15.16 -2.94
N HIS A 187 -30.01 -15.40 -4.22
CA HIS A 187 -29.67 -14.53 -5.33
C HIS A 187 -30.78 -13.48 -5.51
N ASP A 188 -30.85 -12.48 -4.63
CA ASP A 188 -31.81 -11.37 -4.76
C ASP A 188 -31.13 -9.99 -4.83
N GLU A 189 -31.78 -9.07 -5.55
CA GLU A 189 -31.26 -7.79 -6.02
C GLU A 189 -30.64 -6.90 -4.91
N ASP A 190 -29.30 -6.87 -4.84
CA ASP A 190 -28.53 -5.99 -3.94
C ASP A 190 -29.02 -4.52 -3.92
N ILE A 191 -29.49 -4.06 -2.75
CA ILE A 191 -29.82 -2.65 -2.49
C ILE A 191 -28.52 -1.84 -2.29
N LYS A 192 -28.04 -1.17 -3.35
CA LYS A 192 -26.74 -0.46 -3.33
C LYS A 192 -26.84 1.03 -2.96
N THR A 193 -27.99 1.65 -3.18
CA THR A 193 -28.20 3.11 -3.00
C THR A 193 -29.15 3.46 -1.85
N PRO A 194 -28.99 4.65 -1.21
CA PRO A 194 -29.93 5.13 -0.21
C PRO A 194 -31.38 5.21 -0.72
N ASP A 195 -31.57 5.51 -2.01
CA ASP A 195 -32.90 5.60 -2.63
C ASP A 195 -33.55 4.22 -2.77
N GLN A 196 -32.78 3.19 -3.14
CA GLN A 196 -33.27 1.80 -3.16
C GLN A 196 -33.63 1.32 -1.75
N LEU A 197 -32.84 1.70 -0.73
CA LEU A 197 -33.17 1.40 0.66
C LEU A 197 -34.48 2.09 1.08
N ARG A 198 -34.67 3.36 0.70
CA ARG A 198 -35.92 4.09 0.97
C ARG A 198 -37.13 3.40 0.33
N ILE A 199 -36.99 2.93 -0.91
CA ILE A 199 -38.04 2.21 -1.64
C ILE A 199 -38.32 0.84 -0.99
N ALA A 200 -37.29 0.10 -0.60
CA ALA A 200 -37.43 -1.20 0.07
C ALA A 200 -38.09 -1.07 1.44
N VAL A 201 -37.68 -0.07 2.23
CA VAL A 201 -38.30 0.27 3.52
C VAL A 201 -39.76 0.72 3.32
N GLN A 202 -40.05 1.55 2.32
CA GLN A 202 -41.43 1.94 1.99
C GLN A 202 -42.28 0.75 1.54
N LYS A 203 -41.69 -0.21 0.81
CA LYS A 203 -42.34 -1.44 0.40
C LYS A 203 -42.60 -2.37 1.60
N ALA A 204 -41.66 -2.48 2.53
CA ALA A 204 -41.79 -3.25 3.77
C ALA A 204 -42.88 -2.66 4.68
N LEU A 205 -42.96 -1.32 4.77
CA LEU A 205 -44.00 -0.60 5.52
C LEU A 205 -45.40 -0.70 4.87
N GLY A 206 -45.48 -1.08 3.59
CA GLY A 206 -46.71 -1.46 2.91
C GLY A 206 -47.88 -0.48 3.12
N SER A 207 -49.07 -1.01 3.43
CA SER A 207 -50.29 -0.26 3.75
C SER A 207 -50.35 0.30 5.18
N ALA A 208 -49.34 0.01 6.01
CA ALA A 208 -49.22 0.56 7.36
C ALA A 208 -48.69 2.00 7.33
N ALA A 209 -48.02 2.39 6.23
CA ALA A 209 -47.86 3.78 5.85
C ALA A 209 -49.19 4.28 5.25
N ALA A 210 -49.91 5.13 5.98
CA ALA A 210 -51.22 5.62 5.56
C ALA A 210 -51.16 6.23 4.14
N PRO A 211 -52.06 5.85 3.21
CA PRO A 211 -51.99 6.26 1.81
C PRO A 211 -52.35 7.74 1.55
N ASP A 212 -52.84 8.47 2.56
CA ASP A 212 -53.42 9.82 2.39
C ASP A 212 -52.85 10.90 3.32
N THR A 213 -51.72 10.66 3.98
CA THR A 213 -51.05 11.68 4.78
C THR A 213 -49.56 11.69 4.46
N ASP A 214 -49.03 12.87 4.14
CA ASP A 214 -47.61 13.18 3.89
C ASP A 214 -46.73 13.02 5.15
N THR A 215 -47.12 12.10 6.04
CA THR A 215 -46.52 11.81 7.34
C THR A 215 -46.03 10.36 7.32
N GLU A 216 -44.71 10.20 7.29
CA GLU A 216 -43.99 8.93 7.37
C GLU A 216 -44.11 8.29 8.77
N SER A 217 -45.33 8.09 9.29
CA SER A 217 -45.57 7.52 10.63
C SER A 217 -46.59 6.39 10.56
N VAL A 218 -46.20 5.21 11.05
CA VAL A 218 -47.05 4.04 11.20
C VAL A 218 -47.67 4.05 12.60
N ASP A 219 -49.00 3.87 12.68
CA ASP A 219 -49.70 3.76 13.96
C ASP A 219 -49.52 2.35 14.55
N ALA A 220 -48.54 2.22 15.45
CA ALA A 220 -48.17 0.95 16.06
C ALA A 220 -49.31 0.31 16.89
N ASP A 221 -50.28 1.10 17.36
CA ASP A 221 -51.41 0.62 18.15
C ASP A 221 -52.49 -0.07 17.29
N MET A 222 -52.40 0.09 15.96
CA MET A 222 -53.32 -0.53 14.98
C MET A 222 -52.76 -1.82 14.37
N LEU A 223 -51.50 -2.16 14.64
CA LEU A 223 -50.86 -3.37 14.15
C LEU A 223 -51.07 -4.53 15.13
N THR A 224 -51.44 -5.70 14.59
CA THR A 224 -51.42 -6.92 15.40
C THR A 224 -49.98 -7.38 15.67
N GLU A 225 -49.76 -8.14 16.75
CA GLU A 225 -48.42 -8.64 17.10
C GLU A 225 -47.79 -9.49 15.97
N GLU A 226 -48.61 -10.22 15.22
CA GLU A 226 -48.16 -11.04 14.07
C GLU A 226 -47.76 -10.17 12.86
N GLU A 227 -48.48 -9.08 12.60
CA GLU A 227 -48.13 -8.11 11.56
C GLU A 227 -46.89 -7.29 11.94
N GLY A 228 -46.74 -6.94 13.22
CA GLY A 228 -45.55 -6.26 13.74
C GLY A 228 -44.28 -7.09 13.59
N LYS A 229 -44.35 -8.42 13.83
CA LYS A 229 -43.20 -9.32 13.61
C LYS A 229 -42.81 -9.44 12.14
N LYS A 230 -43.80 -9.54 11.23
CA LYS A 230 -43.53 -9.54 9.79
C LYS A 230 -42.90 -8.24 9.31
N LEU A 231 -43.31 -7.12 9.86
CA LEU A 231 -42.73 -5.82 9.52
C LEU A 231 -41.27 -5.72 10.00
N ASP A 232 -40.98 -6.16 11.22
CA ASP A 232 -39.63 -6.21 11.77
C ASP A 232 -38.71 -7.10 10.94
N GLU A 233 -39.18 -8.29 10.56
CA GLU A 233 -38.45 -9.24 9.69
C GLU A 233 -38.15 -8.65 8.30
N ALA A 234 -39.14 -8.01 7.66
CA ALA A 234 -38.97 -7.36 6.36
C ALA A 234 -38.03 -6.14 6.41
N LEU A 235 -38.04 -5.38 7.51
CA LEU A 235 -37.11 -4.27 7.72
C LEU A 235 -35.70 -4.79 7.99
N ALA A 236 -35.55 -5.82 8.83
CA ALA A 236 -34.27 -6.45 9.10
C ALA A 236 -33.63 -7.00 7.82
N GLU A 237 -34.42 -7.61 6.95
CA GLU A 237 -33.97 -8.09 5.63
C GLU A 237 -33.50 -6.94 4.72
N ALA A 238 -34.28 -5.85 4.61
CA ALA A 238 -33.91 -4.68 3.82
C ALA A 238 -32.61 -4.01 4.33
N PHE A 239 -32.40 -3.94 5.65
CA PHE A 239 -31.17 -3.41 6.24
C PHE A 239 -29.99 -4.39 6.11
N LYS A 240 -30.22 -5.70 6.20
CA LYS A 240 -29.20 -6.75 6.00
C LYS A 240 -28.66 -6.69 4.57
N GLN A 241 -29.54 -6.65 3.57
CA GLN A 241 -29.18 -6.51 2.15
C GLN A 241 -28.39 -5.22 1.87
N PHE A 242 -28.74 -4.09 2.49
CA PHE A 242 -28.02 -2.82 2.32
C PHE A 242 -26.62 -2.81 2.97
N ASN A 243 -26.45 -3.53 4.08
CA ASN A 243 -25.19 -3.55 4.83
C ASN A 243 -24.19 -4.57 4.28
N GLN A 244 -24.65 -5.65 3.64
CA GLN A 244 -23.79 -6.69 3.05
C GLN A 244 -22.83 -6.13 1.97
N GLY A 245 -23.22 -5.08 1.24
CA GLY A 245 -22.38 -4.47 0.20
C GLY A 245 -21.34 -3.44 0.67
N LYS A 246 -21.38 -2.95 1.92
CA LYS A 246 -20.67 -1.71 2.32
C LYS A 246 -19.52 -1.87 3.30
N GLY A 247 -19.46 -2.93 4.09
CA GLY A 247 -18.60 -2.98 5.27
C GLY A 247 -17.10 -3.22 5.03
N LYS A 248 -16.75 -4.25 4.24
CA LYS A 248 -15.36 -4.75 4.16
C LYS A 248 -14.57 -4.19 2.96
N LYS A 249 -15.18 -4.08 1.77
CA LYS A 249 -14.51 -3.57 0.55
C LYS A 249 -14.13 -2.08 0.68
N THR A 250 -15.03 -1.24 1.19
CA THR A 250 -14.83 0.22 1.29
C THR A 250 -13.71 0.65 2.24
N LYS A 251 -13.46 -0.10 3.33
CA LYS A 251 -12.43 0.27 4.34
C LYS A 251 -11.02 0.01 3.81
N ARG A 252 -10.80 -1.10 3.09
CA ARG A 252 -9.52 -1.41 2.44
C ARG A 252 -9.22 -0.41 1.33
N ASP A 253 -10.21 -0.13 0.47
CA ASP A 253 -10.08 0.86 -0.61
C ASP A 253 -9.73 2.25 -0.08
N ARG A 254 -10.37 2.66 1.02
CA ARG A 254 -10.08 3.95 1.66
C ARG A 254 -8.66 4.01 2.22
N LYS A 255 -8.16 2.92 2.81
CA LYS A 255 -6.78 2.84 3.30
C LYS A 255 -5.77 2.90 2.14
N ASN A 256 -6.02 2.17 1.05
CA ASN A 256 -5.16 2.17 -0.13
C ASN A 256 -5.12 3.56 -0.79
N LYS A 257 -6.28 4.19 -0.98
CA LYS A 257 -6.38 5.57 -1.50
C LYS A 257 -5.63 6.58 -0.62
N LYS A 258 -5.73 6.44 0.70
CA LYS A 258 -4.97 7.27 1.64
C LYS A 258 -3.45 7.04 1.49
N ALA A 259 -3.00 5.79 1.52
CA ALA A 259 -1.59 5.46 1.37
C ALA A 259 -1.00 5.99 0.06
N LEU A 260 -1.76 5.91 -1.04
CA LEU A 260 -1.38 6.47 -2.34
C LEU A 260 -1.31 8.01 -2.30
N ALA A 261 -2.29 8.68 -1.70
CA ALA A 261 -2.25 10.12 -1.53
C ALA A 261 -1.03 10.56 -0.69
N ASP A 262 -0.77 9.87 0.42
CA ASP A 262 0.36 10.14 1.30
C ASP A 262 1.70 9.88 0.58
N PHE A 263 1.77 8.86 -0.27
CA PHE A 263 2.93 8.60 -1.13
C PHE A 263 3.17 9.75 -2.11
N ARG A 264 2.14 10.19 -2.85
CA ARG A 264 2.27 11.32 -3.78
C ARG A 264 2.67 12.61 -3.07
N ILE A 265 2.14 12.88 -1.88
CA ILE A 265 2.56 14.03 -1.05
C ILE A 265 4.05 13.95 -0.70
N ARG A 266 4.59 12.76 -0.44
CA ARG A 266 6.02 12.56 -0.18
C ARG A 266 6.87 12.75 -1.44
N VAL A 267 6.40 12.26 -2.60
CA VAL A 267 7.08 12.44 -3.89
C VAL A 267 7.12 13.91 -4.32
N LEU A 268 6.08 14.68 -4.00
CA LEU A 268 6.04 16.13 -4.28
C LEU A 268 7.17 16.92 -3.61
N ASP A 269 7.77 16.43 -2.54
CA ASP A 269 8.93 17.10 -1.93
C ASP A 269 10.19 17.10 -2.80
N LEU A 270 10.19 16.31 -3.89
CA LEU A 270 11.29 16.22 -4.83
C LEU A 270 11.19 17.26 -5.97
N ILE A 271 10.14 18.08 -5.99
CA ILE A 271 9.86 19.10 -7.01
C ILE A 271 9.96 20.49 -6.37
#